data_AF-A0A4Y2T071-F1
#
_entry.id   AF-A0A4Y2T071-F1
#
_cell.length_a   1.000
_cell.length_b   1.000
_cell.length_c   1.000
_cell.angle_alpha   90.00
_cell.angle_beta   90.00
_cell.angle_gamma   90.00
#
_symmetry.space_group_name_H-M   'P 1'
#
loop_
_entity.id
_entity.type
_entity.pdbx_description
1 polymer ?
#
loop_
_entity_poly.entity_id
_entity_poly.type
_entity_poly.pdbx_seq_one_letter_code
_entity_poly.pdbx_strand_id
1 'polypeptide(L)'
;MRNFALFRGVGFCAVLISWYVSFYYNVIIGWTIYFMVSSMTSELPWVRCGNEWNTEHCWGGHNDTFNITHLPNNRTSPALEFFDRGVLELHLSKGFDDLGAPKWQLVLCVFSVFVILYFALFKGVKSSGKLRVLLNVPTNHENFLLILQIISPNAELSHVWHKNHVDFTNYANEDGTPYLFTRNDYYYKKDVSAGLYAKAEGYGKIWH
;
A
#
# COMPACT_ATOMS: atom_id res chain seq x y z
N MET A 1 45.53 1.56 10.99
CA MET A 1 44.09 1.53 10.65
C MET A 1 43.73 0.23 9.93
N ARG A 2 43.83 -0.90 10.63
CA ARG A 2 43.59 -2.24 10.07
C ARG A 2 42.50 -2.85 10.94
N ASN A 3 41.27 -2.92 10.43
CA ASN A 3 40.13 -3.81 10.85
C ASN A 3 38.79 -3.38 10.21
N PHE A 4 38.74 -3.04 8.91
CA PHE A 4 37.48 -2.75 8.20
C PHE A 4 37.05 -3.89 7.25
N ALA A 5 37.52 -5.12 7.48
CA ALA A 5 37.13 -6.30 6.69
C ALA A 5 35.86 -7.00 7.22
N LEU A 6 35.40 -6.67 8.44
CA LEU A 6 34.29 -7.34 9.13
C LEU A 6 32.89 -6.94 8.62
N PHE A 7 32.75 -5.76 7.98
CA PHE A 7 31.45 -5.27 7.49
C PHE A 7 31.18 -5.53 6.00
N ARG A 8 32.02 -6.31 5.32
CA ARG A 8 31.82 -6.64 3.90
C ARG A 8 30.52 -7.43 3.65
N GLY A 9 30.05 -8.18 4.66
CA GLY A 9 28.75 -8.88 4.63
C GLY A 9 27.55 -7.94 4.77
N VAL A 10 27.66 -6.82 5.48
CA VAL A 10 26.55 -5.88 5.69
C VAL A 10 26.11 -5.23 4.38
N GLY A 11 27.05 -4.95 3.47
CA GLY A 11 26.72 -4.44 2.13
C GLY A 11 25.92 -5.43 1.30
N PHE A 12 26.24 -6.72 1.37
CA PHE A 12 25.49 -7.77 0.66
C PHE A 12 24.08 -7.93 1.23
N CYS A 13 23.94 -7.96 2.56
CA CYS A 13 22.63 -7.97 3.21
C CYS A 13 21.78 -6.76 2.82
N ALA A 14 22.38 -5.56 2.77
CA ALA A 14 21.67 -4.34 2.38
C ALA A 14 21.15 -4.40 0.93
N VAL A 15 21.92 -4.97 0.00
CA VAL A 15 21.48 -5.18 -1.39
C VAL A 15 20.36 -6.21 -1.47
N LEU A 16 20.47 -7.34 -0.75
CA LEU A 16 19.42 -8.36 -0.72
C LEU A 16 18.11 -7.82 -0.14
N ILE A 17 18.17 -7.11 0.98
CA ILE A 17 17.00 -6.48 1.61
C ILE A 17 16.39 -5.47 0.63
N SER A 18 17.20 -4.63 -0.01
CA SER A 18 16.73 -3.65 -1.00
C SER A 18 16.03 -4.32 -2.18
N TRP A 19 16.54 -5.45 -2.65
CA TRP A 19 15.94 -6.22 -3.74
C TRP A 19 14.59 -6.83 -3.32
N TYR A 20 14.50 -7.44 -2.14
CA TYR A 20 13.26 -8.00 -1.60
C TYR A 20 12.18 -6.93 -1.40
N VAL A 21 12.55 -5.81 -0.75
CA VAL A 21 11.68 -4.66 -0.54
C VAL A 21 11.21 -4.09 -1.88
N SER A 22 12.10 -3.97 -2.86
CA SER A 22 11.74 -3.51 -4.21
C SER A 22 10.70 -4.42 -4.87
N PHE A 23 10.87 -5.74 -4.81
CA PHE A 23 9.90 -6.67 -5.38
C PHE A 23 8.52 -6.52 -4.73
N TYR A 24 8.47 -6.52 -3.40
CA TYR A 24 7.22 -6.35 -2.64
C TYR A 24 6.48 -5.06 -2.99
N TYR A 25 7.17 -3.92 -3.02
CA TYR A 25 6.54 -2.64 -3.35
C TYR A 25 6.05 -2.58 -4.80
N ASN A 26 6.77 -3.18 -5.75
CA ASN A 26 6.33 -3.25 -7.14
C ASN A 26 5.02 -4.05 -7.28
N VAL A 27 4.81 -5.08 -6.46
CA VAL A 27 3.54 -5.81 -6.42
C VAL A 27 2.39 -4.91 -5.95
N ILE A 28 2.59 -4.13 -4.88
CA ILE A 28 1.58 -3.16 -4.40
C ILE A 28 1.24 -2.14 -5.48
N ILE A 29 2.24 -1.58 -6.15
CA ILE A 29 2.02 -0.64 -7.27
C ILE A 29 1.28 -1.34 -8.43
N GLY A 30 1.56 -2.62 -8.67
CA GLY A 30 0.79 -3.42 -9.61
C GLY A 30 -0.70 -3.49 -9.25
N TRP A 31 -1.01 -3.69 -7.97
CA TRP A 31 -2.40 -3.64 -7.48
C TRP A 31 -3.03 -2.27 -7.70
N THR A 32 -2.32 -1.18 -7.43
CA THR A 32 -2.88 0.17 -7.64
C THR A 32 -3.18 0.44 -9.11
N ILE A 33 -2.32 0.02 -10.04
CA ILE A 33 -2.62 0.12 -11.49
C ILE A 33 -3.85 -0.72 -11.86
N TYR A 34 -3.97 -1.93 -11.32
CA TYR A 34 -5.15 -2.78 -11.55
C TYR A 34 -6.44 -2.09 -11.08
N PHE A 35 -6.43 -1.51 -9.88
CA PHE A 35 -7.57 -0.75 -9.35
C PHE A 35 -7.84 0.52 -10.15
N MET A 36 -6.79 1.22 -10.61
CA MET A 36 -6.92 2.41 -11.45
C MET A 36 -7.63 2.08 -12.77
N VAL A 37 -7.23 1.01 -13.46
CA VAL A 37 -7.91 0.57 -14.68
C VAL A 37 -9.33 0.12 -14.39
N SER A 38 -9.54 -0.63 -13.30
CA SER A 38 -10.86 -1.10 -12.87
C SER A 38 -11.82 0.04 -12.47
N SER A 39 -11.28 1.21 -12.13
CA SER A 39 -12.07 2.41 -11.78
C SER A 39 -12.63 3.16 -12.99
N MET A 40 -12.17 2.84 -14.20
CA MET A 40 -12.63 3.48 -15.45
C MET A 40 -13.97 2.91 -15.94
N THR A 41 -14.61 2.01 -15.19
CA THR A 41 -15.93 1.47 -15.49
C THR A 41 -17.04 2.38 -14.96
N SER A 42 -18.23 2.35 -15.59
CA SER A 42 -19.38 3.17 -15.18
C SER A 42 -19.92 2.81 -13.80
N GLU A 43 -19.80 1.55 -13.41
CA GLU A 43 -20.14 1.04 -12.08
C GLU A 43 -18.89 0.35 -11.50
N LEU A 44 -18.53 0.70 -10.27
CA LEU A 44 -17.31 0.20 -9.64
C LEU A 44 -17.54 -1.23 -9.11
N PRO A 45 -16.65 -2.19 -9.40
CA PRO A 45 -16.91 -3.61 -9.12
C PRO A 45 -16.92 -3.97 -7.63
N TRP A 46 -16.37 -3.11 -6.77
CA TRP A 46 -16.33 -3.29 -5.30
C TRP A 46 -17.48 -2.58 -4.55
N VAL A 47 -18.44 -1.97 -5.25
CA VAL A 47 -19.52 -1.20 -4.60
C VAL A 47 -20.73 -2.06 -4.24
N ARG A 48 -21.02 -3.14 -4.98
CA ARG A 48 -22.23 -3.95 -4.80
C ARG A 48 -21.95 -5.42 -4.58
N CYS A 49 -22.88 -6.07 -3.90
CA CYS A 49 -22.99 -7.53 -3.83
C CYS A 49 -23.72 -8.07 -5.08
N GLY A 50 -23.48 -9.33 -5.46
CA GLY A 50 -24.08 -9.95 -6.66
C GLY A 50 -23.15 -10.12 -7.88
N ASN A 51 -21.84 -9.96 -7.72
CA ASN A 51 -20.84 -10.33 -8.74
C ASN A 51 -20.45 -11.80 -8.62
N GLU A 52 -19.81 -12.36 -9.65
CA GLU A 52 -19.38 -13.78 -9.71
C GLU A 52 -18.42 -14.19 -8.57
N TRP A 53 -17.65 -13.24 -8.03
CA TRP A 53 -16.69 -13.48 -6.95
C TRP A 53 -17.29 -13.34 -5.54
N ASN A 54 -18.54 -12.86 -5.41
CA ASN A 54 -19.15 -12.59 -4.11
C ASN A 54 -19.82 -13.84 -3.52
N THR A 55 -19.79 -13.95 -2.20
CA THR A 55 -20.50 -14.98 -1.44
C THR A 55 -21.85 -14.52 -0.92
N GLU A 56 -22.60 -15.48 -0.37
CA GLU A 56 -23.81 -15.24 0.41
C GLU A 56 -23.58 -14.38 1.67
N HIS A 57 -22.33 -14.20 2.11
CA HIS A 57 -21.95 -13.37 3.25
C HIS A 57 -21.67 -11.91 2.89
N CYS A 58 -21.65 -11.58 1.58
CA CYS A 58 -21.45 -10.23 1.10
C CYS A 58 -22.61 -9.33 1.53
N TRP A 59 -22.29 -8.20 2.14
CA TRP A 59 -23.28 -7.22 2.54
C TRP A 59 -22.84 -5.79 2.17
N GLY A 60 -23.55 -5.20 1.20
CA GLY A 60 -23.27 -3.87 0.64
C GLY A 60 -24.08 -2.72 1.23
N GLY A 61 -24.91 -3.00 2.25
CA GLY A 61 -25.57 -2.00 3.08
C GLY A 61 -26.26 -0.85 2.32
N HIS A 62 -27.32 -1.11 1.56
CA HIS A 62 -28.42 -0.13 1.37
C HIS A 62 -29.67 -0.71 0.69
N ASN A 63 -29.60 -1.73 -0.18
CA ASN A 63 -30.76 -2.08 -1.04
C ASN A 63 -31.09 -3.57 -1.16
N ASP A 64 -30.44 -4.42 -0.37
CA ASP A 64 -30.83 -5.82 -0.33
C ASP A 64 -32.03 -5.95 0.60
N THR A 65 -33.22 -6.06 0.01
CA THR A 65 -34.51 -6.40 0.63
C THR A 65 -34.49 -7.83 1.20
N PHE A 66 -33.41 -8.20 1.88
CA PHE A 66 -33.30 -9.46 2.58
C PHE A 66 -34.03 -9.33 3.91
N ASN A 67 -35.01 -10.21 4.12
CA ASN A 67 -35.64 -10.41 5.41
C ASN A 67 -34.55 -10.54 6.48
N ILE A 68 -34.62 -9.68 7.49
CA ILE A 68 -33.64 -9.52 8.58
C ILE A 68 -33.35 -10.84 9.33
N THR A 69 -34.18 -11.87 9.13
CA THR A 69 -34.03 -13.22 9.66
C THR A 69 -32.95 -14.07 8.98
N HIS A 70 -32.51 -13.75 7.75
CA HIS A 70 -31.48 -14.49 7.00
C HIS A 70 -30.11 -13.80 7.00
N LEU A 71 -29.89 -12.90 7.95
CA LEU A 71 -28.68 -12.10 7.98
C LEU A 71 -27.52 -12.94 8.55
N PRO A 72 -26.45 -13.23 7.79
CA PRO A 72 -25.34 -14.02 8.28
C PRO A 72 -24.64 -13.29 9.44
N ASN A 73 -24.30 -14.03 10.50
CA ASN A 73 -23.57 -13.49 11.66
C ASN A 73 -22.17 -12.97 11.28
N ASN A 74 -21.58 -13.53 10.22
CA ASN A 74 -20.31 -13.09 9.65
C ASN A 74 -20.57 -12.34 8.35
N ARG A 75 -20.56 -11.01 8.41
CA ARG A 75 -20.75 -10.15 7.23
C ARG A 75 -19.41 -9.70 6.68
N THR A 76 -19.29 -9.72 5.38
CA THR A 76 -18.11 -9.26 4.64
C THR A 76 -18.51 -8.12 3.71
N SER A 77 -17.68 -7.08 3.63
CA SER A 77 -17.97 -5.96 2.74
C SER A 77 -17.69 -6.35 1.28
N PRO A 78 -18.45 -5.82 0.31
CA PRO A 78 -18.22 -6.12 -1.11
C PRO A 78 -16.81 -5.75 -1.58
N ALA A 79 -16.21 -4.72 -0.97
CA ALA A 79 -14.84 -4.32 -1.26
C ALA A 79 -13.80 -5.31 -0.75
N LEU A 80 -14.00 -5.89 0.44
CA LEU A 80 -13.12 -6.92 0.97
C LEU A 80 -13.19 -8.20 0.13
N GLU A 81 -14.40 -8.63 -0.24
CA GLU A 81 -14.57 -9.81 -1.10
C GLU A 81 -14.01 -9.59 -2.51
N PHE A 82 -14.17 -8.39 -3.06
CA PHE A 82 -13.53 -8.04 -4.32
C PHE A 82 -12.00 -8.18 -4.25
N PHE A 83 -11.38 -7.71 -3.16
CA PHE A 83 -9.93 -7.83 -2.99
C PHE A 83 -9.48 -9.29 -2.82
N ASP A 84 -10.10 -10.02 -1.89
CA ASP A 84 -9.66 -11.38 -1.54
C ASP A 84 -9.99 -12.41 -2.62
N ARG A 85 -11.18 -12.31 -3.22
CA ARG A 85 -11.69 -13.31 -4.18
C ARG A 85 -11.54 -12.87 -5.61
N GLY A 86 -11.77 -11.59 -5.90
CA GLY A 86 -11.70 -11.05 -7.27
C GLY A 86 -10.28 -10.70 -7.71
N VAL A 87 -9.49 -10.03 -6.86
CA VAL A 87 -8.15 -9.56 -7.22
C VAL A 87 -7.08 -10.59 -6.90
N LEU A 88 -7.08 -11.11 -5.66
CA LEU A 88 -6.05 -12.04 -5.18
C LEU A 88 -6.39 -13.52 -5.39
N GLU A 89 -7.67 -13.84 -5.59
CA GLU A 89 -8.17 -15.21 -5.74
C GLU A 89 -7.74 -16.17 -4.60
N LEU A 90 -7.62 -15.64 -3.36
CA LEU A 90 -7.14 -16.39 -2.19
C LEU A 90 -7.98 -17.62 -1.86
N HIS A 91 -9.26 -17.62 -2.22
CA HIS A 91 -10.18 -18.73 -1.98
C HIS A 91 -9.80 -20.04 -2.71
N LEU A 92 -8.95 -19.97 -3.74
CA LEU A 92 -8.45 -21.14 -4.45
C LEU A 92 -7.24 -21.78 -3.73
N SER A 93 -6.60 -21.05 -2.82
CA SER A 93 -5.45 -21.51 -2.06
C SER A 93 -5.88 -22.17 -0.75
N LYS A 94 -5.28 -23.32 -0.43
CA LYS A 94 -5.48 -24.03 0.84
C LYS A 94 -4.51 -23.59 1.94
N GLY A 95 -3.68 -22.58 1.67
CA GLY A 95 -2.68 -22.04 2.60
C GLY A 95 -1.32 -21.82 1.96
N PHE A 96 -0.30 -21.58 2.79
CA PHE A 96 1.06 -21.26 2.33
C PHE A 96 1.73 -22.38 1.52
N ASP A 97 1.34 -23.63 1.72
CA ASP A 97 1.88 -24.78 1.01
C ASP A 97 1.30 -24.93 -0.42
N ASP A 98 0.17 -24.28 -0.71
CA ASP A 98 -0.50 -24.34 -2.01
C ASP A 98 -1.14 -22.99 -2.34
N LEU A 99 -0.29 -22.05 -2.78
CA LEU A 99 -0.65 -20.66 -3.10
C LEU A 99 -1.48 -20.53 -4.39
N GLY A 100 -1.66 -21.60 -5.15
CA GLY A 100 -2.32 -21.54 -6.46
C GLY A 100 -1.53 -20.76 -7.51
N ALA A 101 -2.11 -20.61 -8.70
CA ALA A 101 -1.52 -19.83 -9.78
C ALA A 101 -1.90 -18.35 -9.65
N PRO A 102 -0.97 -17.40 -9.87
CA PRO A 102 -1.29 -15.98 -9.81
C PRO A 102 -2.16 -15.58 -11.00
N LYS A 103 -3.14 -14.70 -10.73
CA LYS A 103 -4.01 -14.13 -11.74
C LYS A 103 -3.21 -13.40 -12.83
N TRP A 104 -3.41 -13.79 -14.08
CA TRP A 104 -2.59 -13.32 -15.21
C TRP A 104 -2.67 -11.80 -15.44
N GLN A 105 -3.83 -11.18 -15.19
CA GLN A 105 -4.01 -9.73 -15.25
C GLN A 105 -3.10 -9.01 -14.25
N LEU A 106 -2.95 -9.56 -13.05
CA LEU A 106 -2.09 -9.02 -12.00
C LEU A 106 -0.62 -9.10 -12.41
N VAL A 107 -0.21 -10.23 -13.00
CA VAL A 107 1.14 -10.43 -13.53
C VAL A 107 1.46 -9.39 -14.62
N LEU A 108 0.52 -9.13 -15.52
CA LEU A 108 0.66 -8.08 -16.54
C LEU A 108 0.75 -6.68 -15.93
N CYS A 109 -0.05 -6.37 -14.89
CA CYS A 109 0.04 -5.11 -14.18
C CYS A 109 1.43 -4.92 -13.55
N VAL A 110 1.95 -5.92 -12.84
CA VAL A 110 3.30 -5.87 -12.25
C VAL A 110 4.38 -5.76 -13.33
N PHE A 111 4.26 -6.50 -14.44
CA PHE A 111 5.18 -6.37 -15.56
C PHE A 111 5.21 -4.94 -16.13
N SER A 112 4.04 -4.29 -16.26
CA SER A 112 3.98 -2.91 -16.73
C SER A 112 4.68 -1.92 -15.80
N VAL A 113 4.63 -2.13 -14.47
CA VAL A 113 5.41 -1.35 -13.49
C VAL A 113 6.91 -1.45 -13.79
N PHE A 114 7.43 -2.68 -13.98
CA PHE A 114 8.85 -2.87 -14.31
C PHE A 114 9.25 -2.19 -15.62
N VAL A 115 8.39 -2.22 -16.65
CA VAL A 115 8.62 -1.53 -17.92
C VAL A 115 8.68 0.00 -17.72
N ILE A 116 7.73 0.56 -16.96
CA ILE A 116 7.70 2.01 -16.64
C ILE A 116 8.98 2.41 -15.89
N LEU A 117 9.36 1.64 -14.86
CA LEU A 117 10.58 1.88 -14.09
C LEU A 117 11.83 1.76 -14.95
N TYR A 118 11.89 0.76 -15.84
CA TYR A 118 13.00 0.60 -16.78
C TYR A 118 13.17 1.83 -17.66
N PHE A 119 12.09 2.33 -18.28
CA PHE A 119 12.14 3.54 -19.10
C PHE A 119 12.49 4.80 -18.30
N ALA A 120 11.98 4.92 -17.07
CA ALA A 120 12.30 6.03 -16.17
C ALA A 120 13.79 6.05 -15.78
N LEU A 121 14.39 4.88 -15.58
CA LEU A 121 15.82 4.74 -15.27
C LEU A 121 16.71 4.93 -16.51
N PHE A 122 16.28 4.42 -17.67
CA PHE A 122 17.02 4.52 -18.93
C PHE A 122 17.19 5.98 -19.39
N LYS A 123 16.21 6.85 -19.09
CA LYS A 123 16.25 8.28 -19.43
C LYS A 123 17.24 9.09 -18.56
N GLY A 124 17.83 8.48 -17.53
CA GLY A 124 19.00 8.97 -16.82
C GLY A 124 18.69 9.80 -15.56
N VAL A 125 19.46 9.51 -14.50
CA VAL A 125 19.46 10.17 -13.18
C VAL A 125 19.83 11.66 -13.25
N LYS A 126 20.31 12.16 -14.42
CA LYS A 126 20.72 13.55 -14.62
C LYS A 126 19.57 14.56 -14.63
N SER A 127 18.31 14.12 -14.76
CA SER A 127 17.13 15.00 -14.67
C SER A 127 16.41 14.94 -13.31
N SER A 128 16.93 14.22 -12.31
CA SER A 128 16.27 14.14 -11.00
C SER A 128 16.39 15.42 -10.17
N GLY A 129 17.35 16.30 -10.49
CA GLY A 129 17.59 17.56 -9.78
C GLY A 129 16.55 18.66 -10.04
N LYS A 130 15.86 18.62 -11.18
CA LYS A 130 14.80 19.59 -11.56
C LYS A 130 13.40 19.19 -11.12
N LEU A 131 13.18 17.91 -10.80
CA LEU A 131 11.87 17.40 -10.38
C LEU A 131 11.61 17.51 -8.87
N ARG A 132 12.47 18.20 -8.11
CA ARG A 132 12.20 18.54 -6.71
C ARG A 132 10.99 19.47 -6.55
N VAL A 133 10.66 20.26 -7.57
CA VAL A 133 9.49 21.15 -7.54
C VAL A 133 8.18 20.39 -7.81
N LEU A 134 8.21 19.31 -8.61
CA LEU A 134 7.02 18.47 -8.85
C LEU A 134 6.77 17.49 -7.70
N LEU A 135 7.83 17.02 -7.02
CA LEU A 135 7.69 16.19 -5.81
C LEU A 135 7.39 17.01 -4.54
N ASN A 136 7.24 18.34 -4.62
CA ASN A 136 6.67 19.21 -3.59
C ASN A 136 5.14 19.35 -3.71
N VAL A 137 4.52 18.59 -4.62
CA VAL A 137 3.05 18.43 -4.69
C VAL A 137 2.43 17.62 -3.52
N PRO A 138 3.10 16.72 -2.75
CA PRO A 138 2.44 15.98 -1.69
C PRO A 138 1.94 16.87 -0.55
N THR A 139 2.54 18.05 -0.30
CA THR A 139 1.97 19.04 0.62
C THR A 139 0.64 19.61 0.14
N ASN A 140 0.37 19.62 -1.17
CA ASN A 140 -0.90 20.08 -1.73
C ASN A 140 -1.93 18.95 -1.85
N HIS A 141 -1.49 17.71 -2.08
CA HIS A 141 -2.38 16.54 -2.15
C HIS A 141 -2.96 16.18 -0.78
N GLU A 142 -2.14 16.16 0.28
CA GLU A 142 -2.61 15.95 1.66
C GLU A 142 -3.62 17.05 2.06
N ASN A 143 -3.32 18.31 1.73
CA ASN A 143 -4.23 19.42 1.98
C ASN A 143 -5.52 19.33 1.13
N PHE A 144 -5.44 18.86 -0.11
CA PHE A 144 -6.59 18.69 -1.00
C PHE A 144 -7.52 17.55 -0.52
N LEU A 145 -6.96 16.42 -0.10
CA LEU A 145 -7.75 15.31 0.47
C LEU A 145 -8.42 15.73 1.79
N LEU A 146 -7.72 16.49 2.63
CA LEU A 146 -8.31 17.06 3.85
C LEU A 146 -9.44 18.05 3.52
N ILE A 147 -9.27 18.90 2.50
CA ILE A 147 -10.31 19.84 2.05
C ILE A 147 -11.51 19.08 1.46
N LEU A 148 -11.30 18.02 0.68
CA LEU A 148 -12.38 17.16 0.16
C LEU A 148 -13.11 16.41 1.28
N GLN A 149 -12.41 15.97 2.34
CA GLN A 149 -13.03 15.40 3.53
C GLN A 149 -13.82 16.42 4.35
N ILE A 150 -13.47 17.71 4.32
CA ILE A 150 -14.23 18.77 5.01
C ILE A 150 -15.46 19.23 4.19
N ILE A 151 -15.37 19.21 2.86
CA ILE A 151 -16.43 19.69 1.95
C ILE A 151 -17.47 18.60 1.64
N SER A 152 -17.14 17.31 1.78
CA SER A 152 -18.09 16.22 1.59
C SER A 152 -19.24 16.30 2.62
N PRO A 153 -20.52 16.46 2.19
CA PRO A 153 -21.67 16.54 3.09
C PRO A 153 -21.87 15.26 3.94
N ASN A 154 -21.24 14.16 3.52
CA ASN A 154 -21.28 12.84 4.14
C ASN A 154 -19.93 12.41 4.74
N ALA A 155 -18.97 13.32 4.94
CA ALA A 155 -17.83 13.01 5.78
C ALA A 155 -18.32 12.85 7.21
N GLU A 156 -18.55 11.61 7.58
CA GLU A 156 -18.91 11.18 8.92
C GLU A 156 -17.95 11.83 9.94
N LEU A 157 -18.42 12.88 10.62
CA LEU A 157 -17.68 13.54 11.71
C LEU A 157 -17.23 12.50 12.74
N SER A 158 -17.97 11.40 12.91
CA SER A 158 -17.60 10.21 13.71
C SER A 158 -16.23 9.65 13.34
N HIS A 159 -15.86 9.60 12.07
CA HIS A 159 -14.56 9.06 11.63
C HIS A 159 -13.39 10.00 11.98
N VAL A 160 -13.62 11.32 11.91
CA VAL A 160 -12.63 12.33 12.33
C VAL A 160 -12.50 12.35 13.85
N TRP A 161 -13.63 12.25 14.57
CA TRP A 161 -13.65 12.13 16.02
C TRP A 161 -12.92 10.86 16.48
N HIS A 162 -13.21 9.70 15.89
CA HIS A 162 -12.55 8.44 16.26
C HIS A 162 -11.05 8.45 15.96
N LYS A 163 -10.61 9.12 14.88
CA LYS A 163 -9.18 9.26 14.56
C LYS A 163 -8.42 10.17 15.52
N ASN A 164 -9.08 11.22 16.01
CA ASN A 164 -8.48 12.22 16.91
C ASN A 164 -8.79 11.97 18.39
N HIS A 165 -9.60 10.96 18.71
CA HIS A 165 -9.88 10.58 20.08
C HIS A 165 -8.62 9.95 20.69
N VAL A 166 -8.11 10.58 21.75
CA VAL A 166 -6.91 10.10 22.44
C VAL A 166 -7.32 9.03 23.45
N ASP A 167 -7.07 7.77 23.11
CA ASP A 167 -7.25 6.64 24.03
C ASP A 167 -6.04 6.53 24.98
N PHE A 168 -6.17 7.11 26.18
CA PHE A 168 -5.14 7.04 27.23
C PHE A 168 -4.84 5.62 27.72
N THR A 169 -5.78 4.68 27.52
CA THR A 169 -5.64 3.25 27.82
C THR A 169 -4.50 2.59 27.02
N ASN A 170 -4.25 3.05 25.79
CA ASN A 170 -3.14 2.55 24.98
C ASN A 170 -1.77 2.94 25.58
N TYR A 171 -1.67 4.12 26.19
CA TYR A 171 -0.41 4.59 26.80
C TYR A 171 -0.18 4.02 28.20
N ALA A 172 -1.24 3.57 28.86
CA ALA A 172 -1.19 2.92 30.17
C ALA A 172 -0.97 1.40 30.07
N ASN A 173 -0.87 0.83 28.86
CA ASN A 173 -0.71 -0.60 28.66
C ASN A 173 0.71 -1.05 29.08
N GLU A 174 0.80 -1.95 30.06
CA GLU A 174 2.06 -2.47 30.62
C GLU A 174 2.85 -3.29 29.59
N ASP A 175 2.18 -3.85 28.58
CA ASP A 175 2.79 -4.66 27.53
C ASP A 175 3.68 -3.84 26.57
N GLY A 176 3.62 -2.50 26.62
CA GLY A 176 4.45 -1.60 25.82
C GLY A 176 4.26 -1.69 24.29
N THR A 177 3.25 -2.45 23.83
CA THR A 177 2.99 -2.71 22.41
C THR A 177 2.80 -1.43 21.58
N PRO A 178 2.16 -0.34 22.07
CA PRO A 178 1.99 0.87 21.26
C PRO A 178 3.30 1.65 21.10
N TYR A 179 4.20 1.58 22.09
CA TYR A 179 5.53 2.19 22.01
C TYR A 179 6.43 1.45 21.00
N LEU A 180 6.36 0.12 20.97
CA LEU A 180 7.09 -0.68 19.99
C LEU A 180 6.59 -0.45 18.56
N PHE A 181 5.27 -0.37 18.37
CA PHE A 181 4.67 -0.08 17.07
C PHE A 181 5.07 1.29 16.52
N THR A 182 4.94 2.34 17.36
CA THR A 182 5.32 3.71 16.98
C THR A 182 6.81 3.84 16.70
N ARG A 183 7.65 3.17 17.49
CA ARG A 183 9.10 3.12 17.25
C ARG A 183 9.44 2.43 15.93
N ASN A 184 8.83 1.29 15.63
CA ASN A 184 9.07 0.56 14.39
C ASN A 184 8.61 1.36 13.15
N ASP A 185 7.44 2.00 13.22
CA ASP A 185 6.95 2.89 12.15
C ASP A 185 7.91 4.07 11.90
N TYR A 186 8.44 4.67 12.97
CA TYR A 186 9.43 5.76 12.87
C TYR A 186 10.71 5.31 12.16
N TYR A 187 11.29 4.16 12.53
CA TYR A 187 12.49 3.64 11.88
C TYR A 187 12.24 3.29 10.42
N TYR A 188 11.10 2.66 10.11
CA TYR A 188 10.74 2.32 8.73
C TYR A 188 10.69 3.55 7.82
N LYS A 189 10.05 4.63 8.28
CA LYS A 189 9.97 5.90 7.54
C LYS A 189 11.35 6.56 7.36
N LYS A 190 12.23 6.45 8.37
CA LYS A 190 13.57 7.06 8.36
C LYS A 190 14.57 6.29 7.50
N ASP A 191 14.54 4.96 7.52
CA ASP A 191 15.52 4.10 6.82
C ASP A 191 15.35 4.13 5.30
N VAL A 192 14.11 4.17 4.80
CA VAL A 192 13.81 4.39 3.37
C VAL A 192 14.47 5.69 2.89
N SER A 193 14.41 6.73 3.72
CA SER A 193 15.02 8.03 3.42
C SER A 193 16.55 7.95 3.44
N ALA A 194 17.15 7.35 4.47
CA ALA A 194 18.59 7.30 4.67
C ALA A 194 19.36 6.59 3.53
N GLY A 195 18.83 5.48 3.00
CA GLY A 195 19.44 4.77 1.86
C GLY A 195 19.48 5.59 0.56
N LEU A 196 18.42 6.36 0.29
CA LEU A 196 18.37 7.31 -0.82
C LEU A 196 19.33 8.50 -0.63
N TYR A 197 19.43 9.03 0.61
CA TYR A 197 20.35 10.13 0.92
C TYR A 197 21.82 9.73 0.76
N ALA A 198 22.24 8.58 1.29
CA ALA A 198 23.62 8.11 1.15
C ALA A 198 24.01 7.90 -0.32
N LYS A 199 23.09 7.39 -1.14
CA LYS A 199 23.31 7.21 -2.58
C LYS A 199 23.34 8.55 -3.32
N ALA A 200 22.48 9.50 -2.98
CA ALA A 200 22.48 10.85 -3.55
C ALA A 200 23.76 11.64 -3.22
N GLU A 201 24.27 11.53 -1.98
CA GLU A 201 25.53 12.16 -1.56
C GLU A 201 26.73 11.55 -2.30
N GLY A 202 26.71 10.23 -2.53
CA GLY A 202 27.69 9.54 -3.37
C GLY A 202 27.72 10.08 -4.81
N TYR A 203 26.56 10.36 -5.41
CA TYR A 203 26.51 11.01 -6.73
C TYR A 203 27.02 12.46 -6.69
N GLY A 204 26.73 13.23 -5.64
CA GLY A 204 27.21 14.60 -5.48
C GLY A 204 28.74 14.74 -5.44
N LYS A 205 29.44 13.73 -4.91
CA LYS A 205 30.92 13.70 -4.86
C LYS A 205 31.59 13.30 -6.18
N ILE A 206 30.85 12.77 -7.16
CA ILE A 206 31.38 12.34 -8.47
C ILE A 206 31.34 13.48 -9.50
N TRP A 207 30.58 14.56 -9.22
CA TRP A 207 30.40 15.70 -10.13
C TRP A 207 31.09 17.01 -9.65
N HIS A 208 32.04 16.90 -8.73
CA HIS A 208 32.92 17.99 -8.29
C HIS A 208 34.38 17.67 -8.55
#